data_AF-A0A371KX62-F1
#
_entry.id   AF-A0A371KX62-F1
#
_cell.length_a   1.000
_cell.length_b   1.000
_cell.length_c   1.000
_cell.angle_alpha   90.00
_cell.angle_beta   90.00
_cell.angle_gamma   90.00
#
_symmetry.space_group_name_H-M   'P 1'
#
loop_
_entity.id
_entity.type
_entity.pdbx_description
1 polymer ?
#
loop_
_entity_poly.entity_id
_entity_poly.type
_entity_poly.pdbx_seq_one_letter_code
_entity_poly.pdbx_strand_id
1 'polypeptide(L)'
;LNKKLKLHMFEDNKNDNEKIILIPTFKNICLSLIAYVFFGGFSIMLLSMLMTLNPQNILGFLALFGMIAAFFIANRSSIIDKNVYAILRSKEVEK
;
A
#
# COMPACT_ATOMS: atom_id res chain seq x y z
N LEU A 1 8.61 2.13 -28.11
CA LEU A 1 7.46 2.91 -27.62
C LEU A 1 7.10 2.44 -26.19
N ASN A 2 7.76 2.97 -25.16
CA ASN A 2 7.42 2.64 -23.76
C ASN A 2 7.76 3.82 -22.85
N LYS A 3 7.09 4.96 -23.10
CA LYS A 3 7.23 6.15 -22.27
C LYS A 3 6.36 5.92 -21.04
N LYS A 4 6.96 5.34 -19.99
CA LYS A 4 6.39 5.31 -18.62
C LYS A 4 5.81 6.71 -18.37
N LEU A 5 4.51 6.82 -18.04
CA LEU A 5 3.83 8.11 -17.86
C LEU A 5 4.64 8.98 -16.89
N LYS A 6 5.45 9.90 -17.43
CA LYS A 6 6.06 10.99 -16.68
C LYS A 6 4.99 12.07 -16.61
N LEU A 7 4.57 12.45 -15.40
CA LEU A 7 3.77 13.66 -15.22
C LEU A 7 4.60 14.83 -15.74
N HIS A 8 4.04 15.64 -16.63
CA HIS A 8 4.67 16.84 -17.20
C HIS A 8 5.22 17.78 -16.10
N MET A 9 4.59 17.76 -14.92
CA MET A 9 5.03 18.45 -13.71
C MET A 9 6.45 18.07 -13.21
N PHE A 10 7.01 16.93 -13.63
CA PHE A 10 8.40 16.55 -13.31
C PHE A 10 9.44 17.22 -14.23
N GLU A 11 9.06 17.71 -15.42
CA GLU A 11 9.97 18.48 -16.30
C GLU A 11 10.05 19.95 -15.88
N ASP A 12 8.95 20.51 -15.34
CA ASP A 12 8.88 21.90 -14.90
C ASP A 12 9.48 22.12 -13.49
N ASN A 13 9.61 21.07 -12.68
CA ASN A 13 10.15 21.12 -11.32
C ASN A 13 11.69 21.11 -11.24
N LYS A 14 12.31 22.08 -11.92
CA LYS A 14 13.75 22.34 -11.81
C LYS A 14 14.14 23.15 -10.57
N ASN A 15 13.16 23.60 -9.78
CA ASN A 15 13.38 24.34 -8.54
C ASN A 15 13.19 23.42 -7.34
N ASP A 16 14.26 23.19 -6.57
CA ASP A 16 14.36 22.30 -5.39
C ASP A 16 13.39 22.59 -4.22
N ASN A 17 12.45 23.53 -4.38
CA ASN A 17 11.57 24.02 -3.32
C ASN A 17 10.11 23.55 -3.42
N GLU A 18 9.75 22.79 -4.45
CA GLU A 18 8.39 22.28 -4.61
C GLU A 18 8.29 20.80 -4.22
N LYS A 19 7.41 20.49 -3.27
CA LYS A 19 7.14 19.11 -2.84
C LYS A 19 5.87 18.61 -3.53
N ILE A 20 6.00 17.55 -4.32
CA ILE A 20 4.85 16.85 -4.91
C ILE A 20 4.31 15.86 -3.88
N ILE A 21 3.04 16.03 -3.49
CA ILE A 21 2.33 15.10 -2.60
C ILE A 21 1.33 14.30 -3.44
N LEU A 22 1.43 12.98 -3.36
CA LEU A 22 0.55 12.01 -4.01
C LEU A 22 -0.59 11.62 -3.05
N ILE A 23 -1.82 11.97 -3.38
CA ILE A 23 -3.02 11.63 -2.60
C ILE A 23 -3.67 10.39 -3.22
N PRO A 24 -3.70 9.25 -2.52
CA PRO A 24 -4.36 8.05 -3.00
C PRO A 24 -5.86 8.27 -3.14
N THR A 25 -6.49 7.56 -4.08
CA THR A 25 -7.94 7.62 -4.27
C THR A 25 -8.68 7.05 -3.06
N PHE A 26 -9.92 7.50 -2.84
CA PHE A 26 -10.79 6.92 -1.81
C PHE A 26 -10.94 5.40 -1.96
N LYS A 27 -11.00 4.92 -3.21
CA LYS A 27 -11.05 3.49 -3.52
C LYS A 27 -9.82 2.74 -2.99
N ASN A 28 -8.63 3.30 -3.15
CA ASN A 28 -7.39 2.72 -2.65
C ASN A 28 -7.30 2.72 -1.13
N ILE A 29 -7.73 3.80 -0.48
CA ILE A 29 -7.82 3.87 0.98
C ILE A 29 -8.77 2.78 1.50
N CYS A 30 -9.96 2.67 0.91
CA CYS A 30 -10.95 1.66 1.28
C CYS A 30 -10.44 0.23 1.04
N LEU A 31 -9.84 -0.04 -0.12
CA LEU A 31 -9.26 -1.35 -0.45
C LEU A 31 -8.16 -1.73 0.53
N SER A 32 -7.29 -0.78 0.90
CA SER A 32 -6.21 -1.03 1.85
C SER A 32 -6.76 -1.31 3.26
N LEU A 33 -7.76 -0.57 3.71
CA LEU A 33 -8.47 -0.82 4.98
C LEU A 33 -9.09 -2.23 5.00
N ILE A 34 -9.80 -2.62 3.95
CA ILE A 34 -10.39 -3.96 3.82
C ILE A 34 -9.29 -5.03 3.85
N ALA A 35 -8.20 -4.85 3.10
CA ALA A 35 -7.07 -5.77 3.10
C ALA A 35 -6.43 -5.91 4.49
N TYR A 36 -6.29 -4.81 5.24
CA TYR A 36 -5.79 -4.84 6.62
C TYR A 36 -6.70 -5.63 7.55
N VAL A 37 -8.01 -5.38 7.52
CA VAL A 37 -8.96 -6.11 8.38
C VAL A 37 -9.00 -7.59 8.03
N PHE A 38 -9.09 -7.93 6.73
CA PHE A 38 -9.13 -9.32 6.30
C PHE A 38 -7.80 -10.02 6.54
N PHE A 39 -6.73 -9.64 5.85
CA PHE A 39 -5.48 -10.40 5.93
C PHE A 39 -4.81 -10.27 7.30
N GLY A 40 -4.86 -9.08 7.92
CA GLY A 40 -4.32 -8.88 9.27
C GLY A 40 -5.12 -9.63 10.34
N GLY A 41 -6.44 -9.47 10.35
CA GLY A 41 -7.32 -10.15 11.29
C GLY A 41 -7.25 -11.68 11.17
N PHE A 42 -7.35 -12.21 9.93
CA PHE A 42 -7.23 -13.65 9.70
C PHE A 42 -5.84 -14.19 10.05
N SER A 43 -4.76 -13.43 9.83
CA SER A 43 -3.41 -13.87 10.23
C SER A 43 -3.28 -14.02 11.74
N ILE A 44 -3.83 -13.08 12.52
CA ILE A 44 -3.84 -13.16 13.99
C ILE A 44 -4.69 -14.36 14.45
N MET A 45 -5.86 -14.56 13.86
CA MET A 45 -6.72 -15.71 14.19
C MET A 45 -6.05 -17.05 13.89
N LEU A 46 -5.43 -17.17 12.71
CA LEU A 46 -4.71 -18.37 12.29
C LEU A 46 -3.50 -18.64 13.19
N LEU A 47 -2.74 -17.59 13.56
CA LEU A 47 -1.63 -17.69 14.51
C LEU A 47 -2.10 -18.18 15.88
N SER A 48 -3.21 -17.63 16.40
CA SER A 48 -3.80 -18.07 17.67
C SER A 48 -4.24 -19.54 17.62
N MET A 49 -4.85 -19.98 16.51
CA MET A 49 -5.19 -21.39 16.31
C MET A 49 -3.95 -22.30 16.26
N LEU A 50 -2.90 -21.89 15.55
CA LEU A 50 -1.61 -22.61 15.51
C LEU A 50 -1.01 -22.79 16.89
N MET A 51 -0.99 -21.73 17.69
CA MET A 51 -0.44 -21.76 19.05
C MET A 51 -1.27 -22.61 20.01
N THR A 52 -2.59 -22.69 19.82
CA THR A 52 -3.50 -23.31 20.80
C THR A 52 -3.86 -24.76 20.47
N LEU A 53 -4.02 -25.10 19.18
CA LEU A 53 -4.51 -26.42 18.76
C LEU A 53 -3.37 -27.39 18.45
N ASN A 54 -2.42 -26.99 17.60
CA ASN A 54 -1.32 -27.85 17.22
C ASN A 54 -0.13 -27.03 16.72
N PRO A 55 0.85 -26.72 17.60
CA PRO A 55 2.02 -25.91 17.24
C PRO A 55 2.92 -26.56 16.19
N GLN A 56 2.75 -27.87 15.92
CA GLN A 56 3.49 -28.61 14.90
C GLN A 56 2.77 -28.65 13.55
N ASN A 57 1.68 -27.89 13.38
CA ASN A 57 0.95 -27.83 12.12
C ASN A 57 1.71 -27.01 11.05
N ILE A 58 2.65 -27.67 10.37
CA ILE A 58 3.48 -27.11 9.30
C ILE A 58 2.62 -26.46 8.19
N LEU A 59 1.48 -27.08 7.86
CA LEU A 59 0.58 -26.55 6.83
C LEU A 59 -0.05 -25.23 7.27
N GLY A 60 -0.45 -25.11 8.53
CA GLY A 60 -0.93 -23.86 9.12
C GLY A 60 0.14 -22.77 9.10
N PHE A 61 1.39 -23.13 9.40
CA PHE A 61 2.51 -22.18 9.38
C PHE A 61 2.80 -21.66 7.97
N LEU A 62 2.78 -22.53 6.95
CA LEU A 62 2.89 -22.14 5.54
C LEU A 62 1.72 -21.25 5.09
N ALA A 63 0.50 -21.57 5.52
CA ALA A 63 -0.68 -20.75 5.24
C ALA A 63 -0.55 -19.35 5.86
N LEU A 64 -0.02 -19.24 7.09
CA LEU A 64 0.24 -17.95 7.74
C LEU A 64 1.26 -17.12 6.94
N PHE A 65 2.36 -17.74 6.49
CA PHE A 65 3.33 -17.07 5.62
C PHE A 65 2.70 -16.60 4.31
N GLY A 66 1.86 -17.43 3.69
CA GLY A 66 1.11 -17.09 2.49
C GLY A 66 0.17 -15.89 2.69
N MET A 67 -0.55 -15.86 3.83
CA MET A 67 -1.45 -14.75 4.18
C MET A 67 -0.71 -13.43 4.39
N ILE A 68 0.44 -13.45 5.07
CA ILE A 68 1.29 -12.28 5.26
C ILE A 68 1.84 -11.79 3.91
N ALA A 69 2.27 -12.70 3.03
CA ALA A 69 2.74 -12.33 1.69
C ALA A 69 1.61 -11.73 0.83
N ALA A 70 0.42 -12.35 0.83
CA ALA A 70 -0.76 -11.86 0.12
C ALA A 70 -1.16 -10.45 0.58
N PHE A 71 -1.07 -10.17 1.88
CA PHE A 71 -1.29 -8.85 2.44
C PHE A 71 -0.37 -7.77 1.86
N PHE A 72 0.94 -8.03 1.80
CA PHE A 72 1.89 -7.07 1.22
C PHE A 72 1.63 -6.82 -0.28
N ILE A 73 1.24 -7.85 -1.02
CA ILE A 73 0.91 -7.74 -2.45
C ILE A 73 -0.39 -6.93 -2.64
N ALA A 74 -1.42 -7.21 -1.84
CA ALA A 74 -2.69 -6.49 -1.87
C ALA A 74 -2.49 -5.00 -1.53
N ASN A 75 -1.68 -4.69 -0.52
CA ASN A 75 -1.37 -3.31 -0.15
C ASN A 75 -0.53 -2.58 -1.20
N ARG A 76 0.43 -3.25 -1.87
CA ARG A 76 1.17 -2.66 -3.00
C ARG A 76 0.27 -2.32 -4.18
N SER A 77 -0.76 -3.13 -4.44
CA SER A 77 -1.74 -2.85 -5.50
C SER A 77 -2.50 -1.54 -5.26
N SER A 78 -2.66 -1.11 -4.00
CA SER A 78 -3.24 0.18 -3.63
C SER A 78 -2.33 1.39 -3.94
N ILE A 79 -1.07 1.17 -4.35
CA ILE A 79 -0.12 2.23 -4.72
C ILE A 79 0.08 2.29 -6.25
N ILE A 80 -0.28 1.23 -6.98
CA ILE A 80 -0.06 1.11 -8.44
C ILE A 80 -1.11 1.86 -9.28
N ASP A 81 -2.17 2.36 -8.64
CA ASP A 81 -3.24 3.07 -9.33
C ASP A 81 -2.70 4.28 -10.12
N LYS A 82 -3.16 4.45 -11.36
CA LYS A 82 -2.70 5.51 -12.27
C LYS A 82 -3.39 6.84 -11.97
N ASN A 83 -4.50 6.81 -11.25
CA ASN A 83 -5.36 7.96 -10.96
C ASN A 83 -5.04 8.58 -9.60
N VAL A 84 -3.80 9.00 -9.38
CA VAL A 84 -3.40 9.64 -8.11
C VAL A 84 -3.50 11.15 -8.26
N TYR A 85 -4.16 11.81 -7.32
CA TYR A 85 -4.19 13.28 -7.30
C TYR A 85 -2.83 13.79 -6.83
N ALA A 86 -2.17 14.61 -7.64
CA ALA A 86 -0.92 15.26 -7.29
C ALA A 86 -1.18 16.72 -6.89
N ILE A 87 -0.72 17.11 -5.69
CA ILE A 87 -0.72 18.51 -5.25
C ILE A 87 0.72 19.02 -5.25
N LEU A 88 0.94 20.16 -5.92
CA LEU A 88 2.17 20.94 -5.85
C LEU A 88 2.08 21.90 -4.67
N ARG A 89 2.97 21.76 -3.69
CA ARG A 89 3.13 22.74 -2.61
C ARG A 89 4.45 23.50 -2.82
N SER A 90 4.35 24.81 -3.01
CA SER A 90 5.50 25.71 -2.90
C SER A 90 5.67 26.17 -1.44
N LYS A 91 6.91 26.37 -1.02
CA LYS A 91 7.24 26.83 0.35
C LYS A 91 6.88 28.30 0.62
N GLU A 92 6.35 29.03 -0.35
CA GLU A 92 6.12 30.48 -0.22
C GLU A 92 4.81 30.85 0.49
N VAL A 93 3.86 29.92 0.64
CA VAL A 93 2.54 30.19 1.25
C VAL A 93 2.51 29.98 2.77
N GLU A 94 3.63 29.61 3.38
CA GLU A 94 3.76 29.53 4.84
C GLU A 94 4.40 30.83 5.38
N LYS A 95 3.62 31.92 5.34
CA LYS A 95 3.89 33.17 6.08
C LYS A 95 2.66 33.55 6.89
#